data_AF-A0A0U1DJ99-F1
#
_entry.id   AF-A0A0U1DJ99-F1
#
_cell.length_a   1.000
_cell.length_b   1.000
_cell.length_c   1.000
_cell.angle_alpha   90.00
_cell.angle_beta   90.00
_cell.angle_gamma   90.00
#
_symmetry.space_group_name_H-M   'P 1'
#
loop_
_entity.id
_entity.type
_entity.pdbx_description
1 polymer ?
#
loop_
_entity_poly.entity_id
_entity_poly.type
_entity_poly.pdbx_seq_one_letter_code
_entity_poly.pdbx_strand_id
1 'polypeptide(L)'
;MLLAHELFEPACLQDPYPLYDRLRTQAPVAQVGDSPFFVVTAFDAVIEATARPDDFSSNLTATMWSQPDGTVSAFGMGEPGADIHVLATADDPVHAAHRKLVLPRMAAKRIAELEPFIATLTDDLLAGARGELEWMSTVADRLPMLVVARLLGLPAADVDQLVNWAYASTQLLDGLVDADQLTRRVSRPSNSAGI
;
A
#
# COMPACT_ATOMS: atom_id res chain seq x y z
N MET A 1 -16.95 13.27 16.86
CA MET A 1 -15.72 12.60 17.35
C MET A 1 -15.65 11.26 16.65
N LEU A 2 -14.52 10.95 16.00
CA LEU A 2 -14.31 9.66 15.34
C LEU A 2 -13.83 8.64 16.38
N LEU A 3 -14.56 7.55 16.57
CA LEU A 3 -14.09 6.47 17.43
C LEU A 3 -13.09 5.61 16.65
N ALA A 4 -12.03 5.17 17.32
CA ALA A 4 -10.90 4.52 16.66
C ALA A 4 -11.30 3.22 15.94
N HIS A 5 -12.15 2.40 16.57
CA HIS A 5 -12.64 1.16 15.98
C HIS A 5 -13.48 1.33 14.71
N GLU A 6 -14.12 2.50 14.49
CA GLU A 6 -15.01 2.70 13.32
C GLU A 6 -14.27 2.49 11.99
N LEU A 7 -12.96 2.77 11.94
CA LEU A 7 -12.12 2.54 10.74
C LEU A 7 -11.83 1.05 10.47
N PHE A 8 -11.97 0.20 11.49
CA PHE A 8 -11.62 -1.22 11.45
C PHE A 8 -12.85 -2.14 11.53
N GLU A 9 -14.05 -1.57 11.65
CA GLU A 9 -15.29 -2.35 11.62
C GLU A 9 -15.48 -3.03 10.25
N PRO A 10 -15.95 -4.29 10.20
CA PRO A 10 -16.18 -4.99 8.94
C PRO A 10 -17.06 -4.22 7.96
N ALA A 11 -18.06 -3.48 8.45
CA ALA A 11 -18.91 -2.63 7.62
C ALA A 11 -18.13 -1.49 6.96
N CYS A 12 -17.21 -0.84 7.70
CA CYS A 12 -16.35 0.20 7.15
C CYS A 12 -15.29 -0.38 6.21
N LEU A 13 -14.73 -1.56 6.49
CA LEU A 13 -13.80 -2.22 5.57
C LEU A 13 -14.48 -2.61 4.25
N GLN A 14 -15.76 -2.99 4.31
CA GLN A 14 -16.56 -3.33 3.14
C GLN A 14 -16.99 -2.10 2.34
N ASP A 15 -17.38 -1.02 3.03
CA ASP A 15 -17.81 0.24 2.45
C ASP A 15 -17.43 1.42 3.36
N PRO A 16 -16.28 2.08 3.12
CA PRO A 16 -15.82 3.17 3.97
C PRO A 16 -16.43 4.53 3.59
N TYR A 17 -17.13 4.62 2.45
CA TYR A 17 -17.61 5.91 1.92
C TYR A 17 -18.63 6.60 2.84
N PRO A 18 -19.59 5.90 3.48
CA PRO A 18 -20.48 6.52 4.46
C PRO A 18 -19.75 7.15 5.64
N LEU A 19 -18.69 6.52 6.14
CA LEU A 19 -17.86 7.08 7.20
C LEU A 19 -17.16 8.36 6.70
N TYR A 20 -16.58 8.31 5.51
CA TYR A 20 -15.88 9.45 4.93
C TYR A 20 -16.83 10.62 4.61
N ASP A 21 -18.07 10.37 4.18
CA ASP A 21 -19.09 11.40 3.96
C ASP A 21 -19.48 12.11 5.26
N ARG A 22 -19.66 11.34 6.34
CA ARG A 22 -19.91 11.89 7.68
C ARG A 22 -18.73 12.74 8.15
N LEU A 23 -17.49 12.28 7.96
CA LEU A 23 -16.29 13.03 8.34
C LEU A 23 -16.11 14.30 7.51
N ARG A 24 -16.27 14.23 6.17
CA ARG A 24 -16.18 15.41 5.29
C ARG A 24 -17.11 16.55 5.70
N THR A 25 -18.31 16.20 6.17
CA THR A 25 -19.34 17.18 6.53
C THR A 25 -19.20 17.73 7.95
N GLN A 26 -18.70 16.93 8.90
CA GLN A 26 -18.72 17.28 10.33
C GLN A 26 -17.34 17.54 10.93
N ALA A 27 -16.31 16.84 10.45
CA ALA A 27 -14.94 16.88 10.98
C ALA A 27 -13.95 16.43 9.88
N PRO A 28 -13.68 17.29 8.88
CA PRO A 28 -12.90 16.91 7.69
C PRO A 28 -11.45 16.54 8.00
N VAL A 29 -10.95 16.98 9.16
CA VAL A 29 -9.74 16.49 9.83
C VAL A 29 -10.16 16.05 11.23
N ALA A 30 -10.02 14.77 11.54
CA ALA A 30 -10.46 14.21 12.82
C ALA A 30 -9.37 13.33 13.42
N GLN A 31 -9.11 13.52 14.72
CA GLN A 31 -8.27 12.60 15.48
C GLN A 31 -8.95 11.23 15.58
N VAL A 32 -8.16 10.15 15.46
CA VAL A 32 -8.64 8.77 15.58
C VAL A 32 -8.66 8.37 17.05
N GLY A 33 -9.84 8.41 17.68
CA GLY A 33 -9.96 8.23 19.13
C GLY A 33 -9.01 9.18 19.89
N ASP A 34 -8.26 8.62 20.85
CA ASP A 34 -7.22 9.34 21.60
C ASP A 34 -5.79 9.07 21.06
N SER A 35 -5.67 8.47 19.88
CA SER A 35 -4.38 8.11 19.26
C SER A 35 -3.69 9.35 18.66
N PRO A 36 -2.38 9.26 18.30
CA PRO A 36 -1.70 10.38 17.64
C PRO A 36 -2.07 10.54 16.16
N PHE A 37 -2.95 9.70 15.61
CA PHE A 37 -3.30 9.71 14.19
C PHE A 37 -4.50 10.62 13.89
N PHE A 38 -4.48 11.19 12.69
CA PHE A 38 -5.58 12.00 12.15
C PHE A 38 -6.02 11.43 10.80
N VAL A 39 -7.33 11.35 10.60
CA VAL A 39 -7.92 11.09 9.27
C VAL A 39 -8.23 12.43 8.62
N VAL A 40 -7.76 12.59 7.38
CA VAL A 40 -8.01 13.75 6.53
C VAL A 40 -8.90 13.32 5.37
N THR A 41 -10.13 13.82 5.30
CA THR A 41 -11.13 13.38 4.32
C THR A 41 -11.55 14.46 3.30
N ALA A 42 -11.29 15.73 3.61
CA ALA A 42 -11.55 16.82 2.67
C ALA A 42 -10.46 16.90 1.61
N PHE A 43 -10.87 16.99 0.34
CA PHE A 43 -9.94 17.04 -0.81
C PHE A 43 -8.92 18.18 -0.68
N ASP A 44 -9.39 19.41 -0.38
CA ASP A 44 -8.50 20.57 -0.27
C ASP A 44 -7.47 20.40 0.86
N ALA A 45 -7.85 19.78 1.97
CA ALA A 45 -6.95 19.50 3.10
C ALA A 45 -5.90 18.42 2.74
N VAL A 46 -6.27 17.40 1.97
CA VAL A 46 -5.31 16.41 1.44
C VAL A 46 -4.31 17.09 0.51
N ILE A 47 -4.79 17.92 -0.43
CA ILE A 47 -3.91 18.66 -1.35
C ILE A 47 -2.96 19.59 -0.58
N GLU A 48 -3.49 20.35 0.39
CA GLU A 48 -2.68 21.23 1.24
C GLU A 48 -1.58 20.46 1.98
N ALA A 49 -1.93 19.34 2.63
CA ALA A 49 -0.97 18.51 3.36
C ALA A 49 0.14 17.98 2.43
N THR A 50 -0.23 17.45 1.27
CA THR A 50 0.75 16.93 0.29
C THR A 50 1.64 18.02 -0.33
N ALA A 51 1.24 19.29 -0.28
CA ALA A 51 2.02 20.42 -0.74
C ALA A 51 2.96 21.00 0.34
N ARG A 52 2.89 20.51 1.58
CA ARG A 52 3.67 20.98 2.73
C ARG A 52 4.58 19.86 3.30
N PRO A 53 5.49 19.28 2.50
CA PRO A 53 6.32 18.15 2.94
C PRO A 53 7.26 18.49 4.12
N ASP A 54 7.61 19.77 4.31
CA ASP A 54 8.40 20.22 5.46
C ASP A 54 7.61 20.17 6.79
N ASP A 55 6.27 20.27 6.72
CA ASP A 55 5.37 20.14 7.87
C ASP A 55 4.85 18.70 8.04
N PHE A 56 4.61 18.02 6.92
CA PHE A 56 4.07 16.66 6.85
C PHE A 56 5.03 15.74 6.09
N SER A 57 6.05 15.29 6.80
CA SER A 57 7.03 14.30 6.30
C SER A 57 6.35 13.06 5.73
N SER A 58 6.91 12.50 4.66
CA SER A 58 6.47 11.22 4.09
C SER A 58 7.06 9.99 4.81
N ASN A 59 7.96 10.19 5.78
CA ASN A 59 8.56 9.10 6.54
C ASN A 59 7.46 8.29 7.23
N LEU A 60 7.43 6.98 6.93
CA LEU A 60 6.47 6.06 7.55
C LEU A 60 6.99 5.71 8.94
N THR A 61 6.73 6.58 9.92
CA THR A 61 7.27 6.42 11.27
C THR A 61 6.45 5.48 12.12
N ALA A 62 5.14 5.45 11.90
CA ALA A 62 4.23 4.50 12.53
C ALA A 62 3.04 4.17 11.63
N THR A 63 2.47 2.99 11.84
CA THR A 63 1.15 2.62 11.33
C THR A 63 0.14 2.51 12.46
N MET A 64 -1.15 2.58 12.13
CA MET A 64 -2.22 2.34 13.08
C MET A 64 -2.36 0.84 13.33
N TRP A 65 -2.55 0.46 14.59
CA TRP A 65 -2.85 -0.91 14.99
C TRP A 65 -4.10 -0.93 15.87
N SER A 66 -5.15 -1.60 15.40
CA SER A 66 -6.40 -1.78 16.13
C SER A 66 -6.19 -2.73 17.31
N GLN A 67 -6.62 -2.31 18.50
CA GLN A 67 -6.55 -3.10 19.72
C GLN A 67 -7.88 -3.85 19.99
N PRO A 68 -7.85 -4.97 20.72
CA PRO A 68 -9.07 -5.71 21.08
C PRO A 68 -10.09 -4.90 21.90
N ASP A 69 -9.65 -3.84 22.59
CA ASP A 69 -10.51 -2.93 23.35
C ASP A 69 -11.16 -1.83 22.51
N GLY A 70 -10.94 -1.83 21.19
CA GLY A 70 -11.48 -0.86 20.24
C GLY A 70 -10.71 0.46 20.17
N THR A 71 -9.54 0.55 20.82
CA THR A 71 -8.59 1.66 20.68
C THR A 71 -7.61 1.43 19.52
N VAL A 72 -6.82 2.45 19.20
CA VAL A 72 -5.74 2.37 18.22
C VAL A 72 -4.43 2.76 18.87
N SER A 73 -3.43 1.91 18.67
CA SER A 73 -2.04 2.16 19.07
C SER A 73 -1.18 2.44 17.85
N ALA A 74 -0.05 3.12 18.05
CA ALA A 74 0.98 3.25 17.03
C ALA A 74 1.89 2.02 17.03
N PHE A 75 2.08 1.41 15.85
CA PHE A 75 3.13 0.41 15.63
C PHE A 75 4.32 1.09 14.96
N GLY A 76 5.45 1.16 15.66
CA GLY A 76 6.66 1.86 15.19
C GLY A 76 7.32 1.13 14.02
N MET A 77 7.61 1.87 12.95
CA MET A 77 8.22 1.35 11.72
C MET A 77 9.67 1.80 11.57
N GLY A 78 9.94 3.09 11.81
CA GLY A 78 11.30 3.62 11.95
C GLY A 78 11.30 5.10 12.30
N GLU A 79 12.43 5.56 12.81
CA GLU A 79 12.56 6.95 13.25
C GLU A 79 12.52 7.93 12.07
N PRO A 80 12.12 9.19 12.30
CA PRO A 80 12.27 10.26 11.30
C PRO A 80 13.72 10.36 10.81
N GLY A 81 13.90 10.45 9.49
CA GLY A 81 15.20 10.55 8.83
C GLY A 81 16.01 9.25 8.75
N ALA A 82 15.47 8.11 9.18
CA ALA A 82 16.15 6.82 9.08
C ALA A 82 16.32 6.36 7.61
N ASP A 83 17.44 5.67 7.33
CA ASP A 83 17.79 5.17 5.99
C ASP A 83 16.81 4.12 5.42
N ILE A 84 15.88 3.62 6.24
CA ILE A 84 14.81 2.71 5.79
C ILE A 84 13.80 3.41 4.87
N HIS A 85 13.72 4.74 4.93
CA HIS A 85 12.77 5.53 4.17
C HIS A 85 13.29 5.75 2.74
N VAL A 86 12.58 5.20 1.76
CA VAL A 86 13.01 5.18 0.36
C VAL A 86 11.89 5.63 -0.55
N LEU A 87 12.27 6.33 -1.64
CA LEU A 87 11.38 6.86 -2.67
C LEU A 87 10.06 7.44 -2.14
N ALA A 88 9.01 6.62 -1.99
CA ALA A 88 7.68 7.04 -1.56
C ALA A 88 7.61 7.48 -0.08
N THR A 89 8.52 7.01 0.78
CA THR A 89 8.56 7.40 2.21
C THR A 89 9.72 8.32 2.54
N ALA A 90 10.61 8.63 1.60
CA ALA A 90 11.72 9.54 1.84
C ALA A 90 11.28 11.01 1.72
N ASP A 91 11.97 11.89 2.45
CA ASP A 91 11.91 13.34 2.21
C ASP A 91 13.14 13.80 1.39
N ASP A 92 13.13 15.05 0.94
CA ASP A 92 14.26 15.63 0.23
C ASP A 92 15.48 15.84 1.16
N PRO A 93 16.72 15.75 0.64
CA PRO A 93 17.09 15.57 -0.78
C PRO A 93 17.12 14.11 -1.27
N VAL A 94 16.92 13.15 -0.36
CA VAL A 94 17.01 11.72 -0.65
C VAL A 94 15.89 11.28 -1.60
N HIS A 95 14.68 11.78 -1.39
CA HIS A 95 13.55 11.56 -2.30
C HIS A 95 13.84 12.03 -3.73
N ALA A 96 14.28 13.27 -3.93
CA ALA A 96 14.67 13.78 -5.25
C ALA A 96 15.72 12.90 -5.94
N ALA A 97 16.72 12.41 -5.18
CA ALA A 97 17.73 11.50 -5.70
C ALA A 97 17.14 10.15 -6.15
N HIS A 98 16.33 9.51 -5.30
CA HIS A 98 15.63 8.26 -5.64
C HIS A 98 14.71 8.42 -6.84
N ARG A 99 13.89 9.47 -6.84
CA ARG A 99 12.92 9.78 -7.89
C ARG A 99 13.60 9.99 -9.24
N LYS A 100 14.76 10.65 -9.27
CA LYS A 100 15.57 10.86 -10.49
C LYS A 100 16.05 9.56 -11.11
N LEU A 101 16.31 8.52 -10.30
CA LEU A 101 16.73 7.20 -10.79
C LEU A 101 15.56 6.38 -11.35
N VAL A 102 14.37 6.50 -10.75
CA VAL A 102 13.19 5.70 -11.09
C VAL A 102 12.40 6.29 -12.25
N LEU A 103 12.13 7.60 -12.25
CA LEU A 103 11.24 8.24 -13.22
C LEU A 103 11.56 7.98 -14.71
N PRO A 104 12.83 7.93 -15.16
CA PRO A 104 13.14 7.66 -16.57
C PRO A 104 12.61 6.30 -17.06
N ARG A 105 12.49 5.31 -16.15
CA ARG A 105 11.92 3.99 -16.46
C ARG A 105 10.39 4.01 -16.56
N MET A 106 9.75 5.05 -16.01
CA MET A 106 8.30 5.28 -16.04
C MET A 106 7.90 6.37 -17.04
N ALA A 107 8.80 6.75 -17.96
CA ALA A 107 8.49 7.74 -18.99
C ALA A 107 7.31 7.29 -19.86
N ALA A 108 6.48 8.23 -20.33
CA ALA A 108 5.27 7.94 -21.10
C ALA A 108 5.51 6.97 -22.28
N LYS A 109 6.64 7.10 -22.98
CA LYS A 109 7.03 6.17 -24.04
C LYS A 109 7.21 4.72 -23.54
N ARG A 110 7.86 4.53 -22.39
CA ARG A 110 8.07 3.21 -21.78
C ARG A 110 6.77 2.59 -21.31
N ILE A 111 5.87 3.41 -20.76
CA ILE A 111 4.53 2.96 -20.36
C ILE A 111 3.71 2.57 -21.59
N ALA A 112 3.75 3.35 -22.67
CA ALA A 112 3.07 3.01 -23.93
C ALA A 112 3.62 1.72 -24.55
N GLU A 113 4.93 1.46 -24.43
CA GLU A 113 5.56 0.20 -24.88
C GLU A 113 5.03 -1.04 -24.11
N LEU A 114 4.40 -0.87 -22.94
CA LEU A 114 3.78 -1.97 -22.20
C LEU A 114 2.37 -2.32 -22.69
N GLU A 115 1.69 -1.43 -23.39
CA GLU A 115 0.28 -1.64 -23.79
C GLU A 115 0.10 -2.95 -24.59
N PRO A 116 0.90 -3.25 -25.64
CA PRO A 116 0.77 -4.51 -26.36
C PRO A 116 1.03 -5.73 -25.47
N PHE A 117 1.98 -5.62 -24.54
CA PHE A 117 2.27 -6.69 -23.60
C PHE A 117 1.13 -6.95 -22.63
N ILE A 118 0.52 -5.89 -22.08
CA ILE A 118 -0.62 -5.98 -21.18
C ILE A 118 -1.82 -6.60 -21.90
N ALA A 119 -2.06 -6.20 -23.17
CA ALA A 119 -3.13 -6.77 -23.98
C ALA A 119 -2.94 -8.29 -24.19
N THR A 120 -1.78 -8.70 -24.72
CA THR A 120 -1.47 -10.13 -24.92
C THR A 120 -1.55 -10.92 -23.62
N LEU A 121 -0.99 -10.37 -22.53
CA LEU A 121 -1.03 -11.03 -21.24
C LEU A 121 -2.46 -11.20 -20.71
N THR A 122 -3.30 -10.19 -20.90
CA THR A 122 -4.72 -10.27 -20.52
C THR A 122 -5.43 -11.36 -21.32
N ASP A 123 -5.19 -11.43 -22.65
CA ASP A 123 -5.74 -12.49 -23.50
C ASP A 123 -5.29 -13.87 -23.05
N ASP A 124 -4.00 -14.05 -22.72
CA ASP A 124 -3.44 -15.31 -22.24
C ASP A 124 -4.06 -15.76 -20.90
N LEU A 125 -4.25 -14.82 -19.95
CA LEU A 125 -4.89 -15.11 -18.66
C LEU A 125 -6.36 -15.50 -18.84
N LEU A 126 -7.04 -14.97 -19.87
CA LEU A 126 -8.44 -15.26 -20.16
C LEU A 126 -8.65 -16.48 -21.07
N ALA A 127 -7.62 -16.96 -21.78
CA ALA A 127 -7.73 -18.02 -22.78
C ALA A 127 -8.30 -19.34 -22.24
N GLY A 128 -8.15 -19.61 -20.94
CA GLY A 128 -8.67 -20.81 -20.28
C GLY A 128 -10.11 -20.69 -19.76
N ALA A 129 -10.72 -19.51 -19.80
CA ALA A 129 -12.05 -19.28 -19.24
C ALA A 129 -13.13 -19.98 -20.06
N ARG A 130 -14.02 -20.75 -19.40
CA ARG A 130 -15.11 -21.50 -20.03
C ARG A 130 -16.47 -20.96 -19.60
N GLY A 131 -16.68 -19.67 -19.84
CA GLY A 131 -17.92 -18.95 -19.47
C GLY A 131 -17.93 -18.43 -18.03
N GLU A 132 -17.10 -18.99 -17.15
CA GLU A 132 -16.87 -18.53 -15.77
C GLU A 132 -15.37 -18.59 -15.46
N LEU A 133 -14.90 -17.66 -14.62
CA LEU A 133 -13.53 -17.62 -14.11
C LEU A 133 -13.49 -16.87 -12.76
N GLU A 134 -12.55 -17.23 -11.87
CA GLU A 134 -12.32 -16.49 -10.63
C GLU A 134 -11.40 -15.30 -10.93
N TRP A 135 -11.96 -14.09 -10.96
CA TRP A 135 -11.29 -12.90 -11.49
C TRP A 135 -10.04 -12.48 -10.71
N MET A 136 -10.05 -12.63 -9.38
CA MET A 136 -8.96 -12.13 -8.54
C MET A 136 -7.67 -12.91 -8.80
N SER A 137 -7.68 -14.21 -8.54
CA SER A 137 -6.51 -15.07 -8.69
C SER A 137 -6.12 -15.31 -10.15
N THR A 138 -7.07 -15.22 -11.09
CA THR A 138 -6.79 -15.41 -12.52
C THR A 138 -6.20 -14.15 -13.15
N VAL A 139 -6.76 -12.97 -12.86
CA VAL A 139 -6.43 -11.73 -13.57
C VAL A 139 -5.92 -10.64 -12.63
N ALA A 140 -6.71 -10.23 -11.64
CA ALA A 140 -6.43 -9.01 -10.88
C ALA A 140 -5.12 -9.09 -10.08
N ASP A 141 -4.80 -10.25 -9.51
CA ASP A 141 -3.56 -10.48 -8.76
C ASP A 141 -2.36 -10.65 -9.68
N ARG A 142 -2.56 -11.31 -10.83
CA ARG A 142 -1.47 -11.74 -11.72
C ARG A 142 -1.02 -10.67 -12.69
N LEU A 143 -1.97 -9.97 -13.33
CA LEU A 143 -1.69 -9.02 -14.39
C LEU A 143 -0.76 -7.88 -13.91
N PRO A 144 -1.05 -7.16 -12.81
CA PRO A 144 -0.16 -6.09 -12.34
C PRO A 144 1.22 -6.60 -11.94
N MET A 145 1.30 -7.79 -11.32
CA MET A 145 2.55 -8.36 -10.85
C MET A 145 3.46 -8.81 -11.99
N LEU A 146 2.91 -9.37 -13.07
CA LEU A 146 3.64 -9.67 -14.30
C LEU A 146 4.15 -8.40 -15.01
N VAL A 147 3.35 -7.33 -14.99
CA VAL A 147 3.77 -6.01 -15.52
C VAL A 147 4.92 -5.43 -14.70
N VAL A 148 4.83 -5.50 -13.36
CA VAL A 148 5.91 -5.07 -12.46
C VAL A 148 7.17 -5.91 -12.68
N ALA A 149 7.05 -7.23 -12.76
CA ALA A 149 8.19 -8.12 -13.04
C ALA A 149 8.88 -7.73 -14.36
N ARG A 150 8.11 -7.50 -15.43
CA ARG A 150 8.65 -7.04 -16.71
C ARG A 150 9.35 -5.68 -16.62
N LEU A 151 8.75 -4.72 -15.90
CA LEU A 151 9.33 -3.39 -15.67
C LEU A 151 10.67 -3.44 -14.92
N LEU A 152 10.77 -4.35 -13.95
CA LEU A 152 11.98 -4.56 -13.14
C LEU A 152 13.01 -5.47 -13.82
N GLY A 153 12.62 -6.15 -14.91
CA GLY A 153 13.48 -7.13 -15.59
C GLY A 153 13.59 -8.47 -14.85
N LEU A 154 12.60 -8.79 -14.02
CA LEU A 154 12.52 -10.05 -13.28
C LEU A 154 11.93 -11.17 -14.16
N PRO A 155 12.35 -12.43 -13.95
CA PRO A 155 11.72 -13.59 -14.59
C PRO A 155 10.24 -13.72 -14.27
N ALA A 156 9.43 -14.11 -15.26
CA ALA A 156 7.99 -14.34 -15.05
C ALA A 156 7.71 -15.49 -14.05
N ALA A 157 8.64 -16.43 -13.91
CA ALA A 157 8.53 -17.55 -12.96
C ALA A 157 8.52 -17.10 -11.50
N ASP A 158 9.06 -15.92 -11.19
CA ASP A 158 9.14 -15.40 -9.82
C ASP A 158 7.85 -14.68 -9.38
N VAL A 159 6.87 -14.50 -10.28
CA VAL A 159 5.66 -13.72 -10.01
C VAL A 159 4.84 -14.26 -8.85
N ASP A 160 4.65 -15.57 -8.74
CA ASP A 160 3.88 -16.13 -7.63
C ASP A 160 4.54 -15.82 -6.28
N GLN A 161 5.88 -15.75 -6.24
CA GLN A 161 6.61 -15.33 -5.04
C GLN A 161 6.47 -13.82 -4.81
N LEU A 162 6.54 -13.00 -5.86
CA LEU A 162 6.34 -11.56 -5.77
C LEU A 162 4.93 -11.20 -5.26
N VAL A 163 3.89 -11.90 -5.73
CA VAL A 163 2.49 -11.73 -5.28
C VAL A 163 2.41 -11.95 -3.78
N ASN A 164 2.98 -13.07 -3.30
CA ASN A 164 3.00 -13.39 -1.88
C ASN A 164 3.72 -12.33 -1.04
N TRP A 165 4.87 -11.83 -1.50
CA TRP A 165 5.60 -10.78 -0.79
C TRP A 165 4.87 -9.44 -0.79
N ALA A 166 4.24 -9.05 -1.90
CA ALA A 166 3.47 -7.81 -2.01
C ALA A 166 2.24 -7.79 -1.11
N TYR A 167 1.50 -8.91 -1.04
CA TYR A 167 0.37 -9.03 -0.12
C TYR A 167 0.84 -9.10 1.34
N ALA A 168 1.93 -9.81 1.61
CA ALA A 168 2.48 -9.87 2.96
C ALA A 168 2.93 -8.50 3.47
N SER A 169 3.56 -7.67 2.64
CA SER A 169 3.97 -6.32 3.03
C SER A 169 2.77 -5.41 3.30
N THR A 170 1.73 -5.48 2.47
CA THR A 170 0.51 -4.67 2.64
C THR A 170 -0.25 -5.05 3.92
N GLN A 171 -0.30 -6.33 4.26
CA GLN A 171 -0.91 -6.81 5.51
C GLN A 171 -0.17 -6.32 6.77
N LEU A 172 1.11 -5.92 6.68
CA LEU A 172 1.80 -5.29 7.81
C LEU A 172 1.31 -3.85 8.04
N LEU A 173 0.65 -3.24 7.06
CA LEU A 173 0.22 -1.85 7.05
C LEU A 173 -1.29 -1.67 7.28
N ASP A 174 -2.09 -2.74 7.22
CA ASP A 174 -3.55 -2.68 7.30
C ASP A 174 -4.09 -2.48 8.74
N GLY A 175 -3.24 -2.65 9.75
CA GLY A 175 -3.58 -2.45 11.16
C GLY A 175 -4.54 -3.50 11.76
N LEU A 176 -4.87 -4.55 11.00
CA LEU A 176 -5.80 -5.63 11.37
C LEU A 176 -5.08 -6.92 11.79
N VAL A 177 -3.80 -7.03 11.46
CA VAL A 177 -2.97 -8.17 11.83
C VAL A 177 -2.52 -8.05 13.29
N ASP A 178 -2.71 -9.12 14.08
CA ASP A 178 -2.27 -9.18 15.48
C ASP A 178 -0.74 -9.09 15.61
N ALA A 179 -0.22 -8.54 16.71
CA ALA A 179 1.22 -8.34 16.95
C ALA A 179 2.04 -9.63 16.85
N ASP A 180 1.43 -10.75 17.22
CA ASP A 180 2.02 -12.08 17.10
C ASP A 180 2.24 -12.49 15.63
N GLN A 181 1.31 -12.10 14.75
CA GLN A 181 1.39 -12.34 13.31
C GLN A 181 2.36 -11.37 12.63
N LEU A 182 2.39 -10.09 13.05
CA LEU A 182 3.39 -9.10 12.63
C LEU A 182 4.81 -9.57 12.97
N THR A 183 5.06 -9.97 14.22
CA THR A 183 6.38 -10.41 14.70
C THR A 183 6.87 -11.67 13.98
N ARG A 184 5.99 -12.67 13.77
CA ARG A 184 6.35 -13.91 13.06
C ARG A 184 6.72 -13.69 11.60
N ARG A 185 6.16 -12.66 10.96
CA ARG A 185 6.39 -12.36 9.54
C ARG A 185 7.66 -11.53 9.32
N VAL A 186 7.94 -10.58 10.22
CA VAL A 186 9.23 -9.85 10.23
C VAL A 186 10.39 -10.79 10.55
N SER A 187 10.17 -11.81 11.36
CA SER A 187 11.21 -12.74 11.84
C SER A 187 11.48 -13.93 10.92
N ARG A 188 10.83 -14.06 9.76
CA ARG A 188 11.01 -15.23 8.88
C ARG A 188 12.17 -14.96 7.91
N PRO A 189 13.38 -15.50 8.13
CA PRO A 189 14.45 -15.38 7.15
C PRO A 189 13.98 -16.00 5.84
N SER A 190 14.26 -15.32 4.73
CA SER A 190 14.07 -15.77 3.36
C SER A 190 14.83 -17.06 3.11
N ASN A 191 14.26 -18.20 3.50
CA ASN A 191 14.81 -19.51 3.24
C ASN A 191 14.26 -20.01 1.89
N SER A 192 14.76 -19.41 0.81
CA SER A 192 14.66 -19.96 -0.54
C SER A 192 15.88 -19.53 -1.36
N ALA A 193 17.07 -19.80 -0.82
CA ALA A 193 18.30 -19.89 -1.59
C ALA A 193 18.84 -21.31 -1.42
N GLY A 194 18.25 -22.24 -2.17
CA GLY A 194 18.79 -23.56 -2.44
C GLY A 194 18.85 -23.71 -3.95
N ILE A 195 20.07 -23.62 -4.48
CA ILE A 195 20.47 -23.98 -5.85
C ILE A 195 20.16 -25.46 -6.07
#